data_AF-A0ABD2T2V3-F1
#
_entry.id   AF-A0ABD2T2V3-F1
#
_cell.length_a   1.000
_cell.length_b   1.000
_cell.length_c   1.000
_cell.angle_alpha   90.00
_cell.angle_beta   90.00
_cell.angle_gamma   90.00
#
_symmetry.space_group_name_H-M   'P 1'
#
loop_
_entity.id
_entity.type
_entity.pdbx_description
1 polymer ?
#
loop_
_entity_poly.entity_id
_entity_poly.type
_entity_poly.pdbx_seq_one_letter_code
_entity_poly.pdbx_strand_id
1 'polypeptide(L)'
;MPLSIFRYRSYALASPLIRCFRSQAALKALARASEDKIPNLILYNYPSFSGAFAALFTHLYHSRLNIPYLVLPFSSVEPFRVEDLCIDGLQNCYFLDFVGPKGFAEELAQRTSCQIVGFDHRKSALSKIPLNQSSCGSLTFHVNLEKTSSVAVYEHFSSRLSEVGSNKGDAISLLNSTFQDQVENVLKYIEDGDLHRWSLPDIRAFGIGINQWRSKLNCITNPHMYKQLMGIHTGDLIATGNSHISNRLAAAHKLLDKFFKIRLGRGLFGECLGVRADGNPDLSDEIGKELSKKSASVGLRPIGVVVYLQRKNLKMCLRTFDAATDTSEVAKAYGGGGSPSSSSFIIRMDEYNQWHSVHSS
;
A
#
# COMPACT_ATOMS: atom_id res chain seq x y z
N MET A 1 -16.43 10.77 -5.68
CA MET A 1 -15.50 11.03 -6.80
C MET A 1 -14.20 10.29 -6.51
N PRO A 2 -13.67 9.44 -7.41
CA PRO A 2 -12.44 8.72 -7.12
C PRO A 2 -11.27 9.68 -7.33
N LEU A 3 -10.72 10.19 -6.23
CA LEU A 3 -9.42 10.86 -6.23
C LEU A 3 -8.40 9.82 -6.68
N SER A 4 -7.88 9.97 -7.90
CA SER A 4 -6.77 9.16 -8.38
C SER A 4 -5.54 9.51 -7.52
N ILE A 5 -5.29 8.71 -6.51
CA ILE A 5 -4.03 8.82 -5.78
C ILE A 5 -2.96 8.22 -6.68
N PHE A 6 -2.09 9.11 -7.15
CA PHE A 6 -0.76 8.79 -7.63
C PHE A 6 -0.20 7.60 -6.87
N ARG A 7 0.10 6.51 -7.58
CA ARG A 7 1.10 5.56 -7.12
C ARG A 7 2.39 6.36 -6.95
N TYR A 8 2.69 6.80 -5.73
CA TYR A 8 4.01 7.26 -5.33
C TYR A 8 4.95 6.05 -5.46
N ARG A 9 5.45 5.82 -6.68
CA ARG A 9 6.69 5.09 -6.87
C ARG A 9 7.79 6.08 -6.51
N SER A 10 8.27 6.03 -5.28
CA SER A 10 9.59 6.57 -5.02
C SER A 10 10.55 5.73 -5.86
N TYR A 11 11.14 6.35 -6.89
CA TYR A 11 12.31 5.78 -7.53
C TYR A 11 13.49 6.11 -6.64
N ALA A 12 13.54 5.47 -5.47
CA ALA A 12 14.83 5.26 -4.82
C ALA A 12 15.60 4.34 -5.77
N LEU A 13 16.66 4.86 -6.39
CA LEU A 13 17.67 4.08 -7.09
C LEU A 13 18.38 3.18 -6.06
N ALA A 14 17.72 2.10 -5.69
CA ALA A 14 18.32 0.94 -5.09
C ALA A 14 18.10 -0.21 -6.08
N SER A 15 19.21 -0.83 -6.50
CA SER A 15 19.25 -1.98 -7.40
C SER A 15 18.12 -2.98 -7.11
N PRO A 16 17.33 -3.44 -8.11
CA PRO A 16 16.36 -4.49 -7.90
C PRO A 16 17.10 -5.82 -7.82
N LEU A 17 17.74 -6.08 -6.68
CA LEU A 17 17.78 -7.44 -6.17
C LEU A 17 16.32 -7.80 -5.95
N ILE A 18 15.76 -8.55 -6.91
CA ILE A 18 14.47 -9.20 -6.80
C ILE A 18 14.53 -9.97 -5.49
N ARG A 19 13.93 -9.42 -4.43
CA ARG A 19 13.85 -10.10 -3.14
C ARG A 19 12.80 -11.20 -3.31
N CYS A 20 13.28 -12.37 -3.70
CA CYS A 20 12.54 -13.62 -3.73
C CYS A 20 12.06 -13.95 -2.31
N PHE A 21 10.74 -14.04 -2.08
CA PHE A 21 10.18 -14.28 -0.73
C PHE A 21 10.05 -15.76 -0.36
N ARG A 22 10.17 -16.66 -1.34
CA ARG A 22 10.66 -18.04 -1.15
C ARG A 22 12.17 -18.05 -0.84
N SER A 23 12.56 -17.32 0.19
CA SER A 23 13.96 -17.18 0.57
C SER A 23 14.50 -18.47 1.19
N GLN A 24 15.81 -18.69 1.09
CA GLN A 24 16.47 -19.81 1.77
C GLN A 24 16.24 -19.79 3.30
N ALA A 25 16.12 -18.60 3.89
CA ALA A 25 15.80 -18.47 5.32
C ALA A 25 14.39 -18.97 5.65
N ALA A 26 13.39 -18.67 4.81
CA ALA A 26 12.03 -19.15 5.00
C ALA A 26 11.92 -20.67 4.81
N LEU A 27 12.60 -21.23 3.79
CA LEU A 27 12.63 -22.68 3.56
C LEU A 27 13.31 -23.42 4.72
N LYS A 28 14.40 -22.87 5.27
CA LYS A 28 15.04 -23.42 6.49
C LYS A 28 14.13 -23.36 7.71
N ALA A 29 13.32 -22.30 7.85
CA ALA A 29 12.36 -22.21 8.94
C ALA A 29 11.23 -23.25 8.81
N LEU A 30 10.76 -23.52 7.59
CA LEU A 30 9.79 -24.59 7.32
C LEU A 30 10.36 -25.98 7.62
N ALA A 31 11.60 -26.26 7.19
CA ALA A 31 12.26 -27.53 7.50
C ALA A 31 12.37 -27.78 9.02
N ARG A 32 12.82 -26.77 9.78
CA ARG A 32 12.87 -26.85 11.25
C ARG A 32 11.49 -27.04 11.87
N ALA A 33 10.48 -26.33 11.37
CA ALA A 33 9.11 -26.48 11.86
C ALA A 33 8.55 -27.89 11.60
N SER A 34 8.97 -28.55 10.51
CA SER A 34 8.64 -29.96 10.24
C SER A 34 9.34 -30.90 11.23
N GLU A 35 10.63 -30.69 11.50
CA GLU A 35 11.40 -31.46 12.49
C GLU A 35 10.79 -31.35 13.89
N ASP A 36 10.42 -30.13 14.28
CA ASP A 36 9.80 -29.79 15.57
C ASP A 36 8.29 -30.15 15.62
N LYS A 37 7.70 -30.61 14.52
CA LYS A 37 6.27 -30.94 14.35
C LYS A 37 5.35 -29.80 14.78
N ILE A 38 5.64 -28.59 14.33
CA ILE A 38 4.88 -27.39 14.67
C ILE A 38 3.45 -27.49 14.09
N PRO A 39 2.40 -27.39 14.92
CA PRO A 39 1.03 -27.64 14.48
C PRO A 39 0.37 -26.44 13.78
N ASN A 40 0.93 -25.23 13.87
CA ASN A 40 0.30 -24.03 13.33
C ASN A 40 1.24 -23.27 12.40
N LEU A 41 0.82 -23.08 11.16
CA LEU A 41 1.51 -22.25 10.17
C LEU A 41 0.71 -20.98 9.89
N ILE A 42 1.34 -19.83 9.93
CA ILE A 42 0.70 -18.53 9.75
C ILE A 42 1.38 -17.82 8.58
N LEU A 43 0.63 -17.57 7.52
CA LEU A 43 1.08 -16.85 6.34
C LEU A 43 0.37 -15.50 6.29
N TYR A 44 1.11 -14.43 6.01
CA TYR A 44 0.50 -13.11 5.85
C TYR A 44 0.93 -12.41 4.58
N ASN A 45 0.01 -11.68 3.97
CA ASN A 45 0.27 -10.92 2.75
C ASN A 45 1.34 -9.84 3.00
N TYR A 46 2.50 -9.99 2.38
CA TYR A 46 3.62 -9.07 2.46
C TYR A 46 3.77 -8.30 1.14
N PRO A 47 4.04 -6.97 1.16
CA PRO A 47 4.26 -6.10 2.32
C PRO A 47 3.01 -5.28 2.70
N SER A 48 1.91 -5.96 3.06
CA SER A 48 0.68 -5.31 3.50
C SER A 48 0.75 -4.93 4.98
N PHE A 49 0.30 -3.73 5.33
CA PHE A 49 0.12 -3.35 6.75
C PHE A 49 -1.03 -4.15 7.36
N SER A 50 -2.13 -4.35 6.65
CA SER A 50 -3.23 -5.20 7.12
C SER A 50 -2.75 -6.64 7.38
N GLY A 51 -1.95 -7.21 6.47
CA GLY A 51 -1.32 -8.52 6.66
C GLY A 51 -0.37 -8.56 7.87
N ALA A 52 0.49 -7.56 8.04
CA ALA A 52 1.45 -7.52 9.14
C ALA A 52 0.77 -7.34 10.52
N PHE A 53 -0.27 -6.52 10.62
CA PHE A 53 -1.07 -6.38 11.85
C PHE A 53 -1.90 -7.63 12.12
N ALA A 54 -2.48 -8.27 11.10
CA ALA A 54 -3.12 -9.58 11.27
C ALA A 54 -2.12 -10.61 11.84
N ALA A 55 -0.89 -10.66 11.30
CA ALA A 55 0.17 -11.53 11.81
C ALA A 55 0.55 -11.21 13.26
N LEU A 56 0.56 -9.93 13.66
CA LEU A 56 0.75 -9.51 15.05
C LEU A 56 -0.32 -10.12 15.97
N PHE A 57 -1.60 -10.00 15.62
CA PHE A 57 -2.69 -10.52 16.47
C PHE A 57 -2.64 -12.04 16.60
N THR A 58 -2.35 -12.74 15.50
CA THR A 58 -2.16 -14.19 15.53
C THR A 58 -0.94 -14.60 16.37
N HIS A 59 0.17 -13.87 16.25
CA HIS A 59 1.37 -14.04 17.08
C HIS A 59 1.06 -13.86 18.58
N LEU A 60 0.35 -12.79 18.94
CA LEU A 60 -0.03 -12.52 20.32
C LEU A 60 -0.92 -13.61 20.91
N TYR A 61 -1.90 -14.10 20.14
CA TYR A 61 -2.81 -15.16 20.57
C TYR A 61 -2.06 -16.47 20.86
N HIS A 62 -1.27 -16.95 19.89
CA HIS A 62 -0.58 -18.22 20.05
C HIS A 62 0.50 -18.16 21.13
N SER A 63 1.23 -17.04 21.23
CA SER A 63 2.23 -16.83 22.28
C SER A 63 1.61 -16.82 23.67
N ARG A 64 0.43 -16.19 23.83
CA ARG A 64 -0.29 -16.15 25.11
C ARG A 64 -0.64 -17.54 25.62
N LEU A 65 -1.11 -18.39 24.72
CA LEU A 65 -1.57 -19.73 25.04
C LEU A 65 -0.44 -20.77 25.02
N ASN A 66 0.80 -20.33 24.79
CA ASN A 66 1.97 -21.18 24.62
C ASN A 66 1.74 -22.30 23.58
N ILE A 67 1.00 -21.98 22.52
CA ILE A 67 0.74 -22.88 21.39
C ILE A 67 1.92 -22.75 20.44
N PRO A 68 2.57 -23.82 19.97
CA PRO A 68 3.66 -23.71 19.00
C PRO A 68 3.16 -23.30 17.61
N TYR A 69 3.87 -22.39 16.93
CA TYR A 69 3.52 -21.87 15.61
C TYR A 69 4.75 -21.36 14.84
N LEU A 70 4.62 -21.23 13.52
CA LEU A 70 5.56 -20.55 12.64
C LEU A 70 4.84 -19.44 11.86
N VAL A 71 5.41 -18.23 11.81
CA VAL A 71 4.90 -17.11 10.99
C VAL A 71 5.84 -16.81 9.84
N LEU A 72 5.31 -16.72 8.62
CA LEU A 72 6.08 -16.39 7.41
C LEU A 72 5.39 -15.30 6.56
N PRO A 73 6.16 -14.39 5.96
CA PRO A 73 5.63 -13.47 4.96
C PRO A 73 5.33 -14.23 3.65
N PHE A 74 4.17 -13.96 3.06
CA PHE A 74 3.75 -14.49 1.77
C PHE A 74 3.73 -13.36 0.73
N SER A 75 4.37 -13.55 -0.43
CA SER A 75 4.38 -12.59 -1.54
C SER A 75 3.81 -13.20 -2.80
N SER A 76 3.07 -12.40 -3.58
CA SER A 76 2.57 -12.81 -4.89
C SER A 76 3.61 -12.78 -6.01
N VAL A 77 4.80 -12.17 -5.78
CA VAL A 77 5.85 -12.06 -6.79
C VAL A 77 6.63 -13.38 -6.94
N GLU A 78 6.80 -14.11 -5.84
CA GLU A 78 7.33 -15.48 -5.82
C GLU A 78 6.73 -16.21 -4.60
N PRO A 79 5.52 -16.79 -4.75
CA PRO A 79 4.81 -17.42 -3.65
C PRO A 79 5.46 -18.76 -3.26
N PHE A 80 5.20 -19.20 -2.02
CA PHE A 80 5.46 -20.59 -1.64
C PHE A 80 4.66 -21.55 -2.50
N ARG A 81 5.26 -22.70 -2.80
CA ARG A 81 4.56 -23.83 -3.41
C ARG A 81 3.87 -24.64 -2.32
N VAL A 82 2.86 -25.43 -2.69
CA VAL A 82 2.19 -26.30 -1.72
C VAL A 82 3.19 -27.26 -1.09
N GLU A 83 4.13 -27.80 -1.88
CA GLU A 83 5.18 -28.69 -1.38
C GLU A 83 6.06 -28.05 -0.31
N ASP A 84 6.31 -26.74 -0.39
CA ASP A 84 7.13 -26.03 0.61
C ASP A 84 6.41 -25.99 1.97
N LEU A 85 5.07 -26.05 1.98
CA LEU A 85 4.22 -25.87 3.16
C LEU A 85 3.72 -27.20 3.75
N CYS A 86 3.95 -28.32 3.07
CA CYS A 86 3.64 -29.67 3.55
C CYS A 86 4.64 -30.10 4.64
N ILE A 87 4.56 -29.46 5.81
CA ILE A 87 5.37 -29.80 6.98
C ILE A 87 4.68 -30.87 7.83
N ASP A 88 5.47 -31.75 8.44
CA ASP A 88 4.97 -32.81 9.32
C ASP A 88 4.33 -32.22 10.58
N GLY A 89 3.19 -32.79 11.00
CA GLY A 89 2.48 -32.38 12.21
C GLY A 89 1.58 -31.15 12.07
N LEU A 90 1.46 -30.57 10.86
CA LEU A 90 0.62 -29.42 10.60
C LEU A 90 -0.87 -29.71 10.88
N GLN A 91 -1.49 -28.93 11.76
CA GLN A 91 -2.91 -29.03 12.11
C GLN A 91 -3.72 -27.83 11.60
N ASN A 92 -3.18 -26.61 11.70
CA ASN A 92 -3.84 -25.40 11.25
C ASN A 92 -2.93 -24.54 10.37
N CYS A 93 -3.49 -23.96 9.32
CA CYS A 93 -2.83 -22.97 8.48
C CYS A 93 -3.68 -21.70 8.37
N TYR A 94 -3.12 -20.55 8.71
CA TYR A 94 -3.80 -19.26 8.65
C TYR A 94 -3.32 -18.45 7.45
N PHE A 95 -4.23 -17.99 6.60
CA PHE A 95 -3.94 -17.04 5.51
C PHE A 95 -4.45 -15.65 5.88
N LEU A 96 -3.54 -14.71 6.10
CA LEU A 96 -3.85 -13.39 6.65
C LEU A 96 -3.71 -12.30 5.58
N ASP A 97 -4.82 -11.62 5.26
CA ASP A 97 -4.92 -10.61 4.20
C ASP A 97 -4.71 -11.18 2.77
N PHE A 98 -5.02 -12.47 2.57
CA PHE A 98 -5.08 -13.13 1.27
C PHE A 98 -5.79 -14.49 1.35
N VAL A 99 -6.20 -15.04 0.20
CA VAL A 99 -6.79 -16.38 0.05
C VAL A 99 -5.98 -17.33 -0.85
N GLY A 100 -4.80 -16.90 -1.29
CA GLY A 100 -3.95 -17.64 -2.24
C GLY A 100 -4.46 -17.63 -3.68
N PRO A 101 -3.73 -18.25 -4.62
CA PRO A 101 -4.23 -18.58 -5.95
C PRO A 101 -5.39 -19.59 -5.89
N LYS A 102 -6.22 -19.65 -6.95
CA LYS A 102 -7.28 -20.66 -7.07
C LYS A 102 -6.67 -22.07 -7.03
N GLY A 103 -7.25 -23.00 -6.27
CA GLY A 103 -6.71 -24.35 -6.08
C GLY A 103 -5.69 -24.49 -4.94
N PHE A 104 -5.01 -23.40 -4.57
CA PHE A 104 -3.87 -23.47 -3.65
C PHE A 104 -4.24 -23.96 -2.24
N ALA A 105 -5.31 -23.40 -1.67
CA ALA A 105 -5.78 -23.78 -0.35
C ALA A 105 -6.33 -25.22 -0.33
N GLU A 106 -7.09 -25.60 -1.38
CA GLU A 106 -7.68 -26.93 -1.50
C GLU A 106 -6.59 -28.01 -1.57
N GLU A 107 -5.56 -27.78 -2.39
CA GLU A 107 -4.43 -28.69 -2.54
C GLU A 107 -3.63 -28.80 -1.24
N LEU A 108 -3.38 -27.68 -0.55
CA LEU A 108 -2.68 -27.70 0.74
C LEU A 108 -3.47 -28.50 1.78
N ALA A 109 -4.76 -28.22 1.94
CA ALA A 109 -5.62 -28.95 2.88
C ALA A 109 -5.69 -30.44 2.54
N GLN A 110 -5.76 -30.81 1.26
CA GLN A 110 -5.79 -32.20 0.83
C GLN A 110 -4.47 -32.93 1.15
N ARG A 111 -3.32 -32.29 0.91
CA ARG A 111 -2.01 -32.92 1.11
C ARG A 111 -1.59 -33.03 2.58
N THR A 112 -2.03 -32.12 3.43
CA THR A 112 -1.63 -32.09 4.86
C THR A 112 -2.75 -32.50 5.81
N SER A 113 -3.99 -32.60 5.33
CA SER A 113 -5.19 -32.77 6.16
C SER A 113 -5.37 -31.67 7.23
N CYS A 114 -4.71 -30.52 7.06
CA CYS A 114 -4.81 -29.41 8.01
C CYS A 114 -6.06 -28.55 7.78
N GLN A 115 -6.47 -27.85 8.83
CA GLN A 115 -7.52 -26.83 8.80
C GLN A 115 -6.94 -25.53 8.26
N ILE A 116 -7.54 -24.97 7.21
CA ILE A 116 -7.15 -23.67 6.66
C ILE A 116 -8.17 -22.63 7.04
N VAL A 117 -7.71 -21.54 7.66
CA VAL A 117 -8.53 -20.37 8.01
C VAL A 117 -7.96 -19.14 7.30
N GLY A 118 -8.71 -18.59 6.35
CA GLY A 118 -8.29 -17.43 5.56
C GLY A 118 -9.09 -16.17 5.88
N PHE A 119 -8.42 -15.02 5.86
CA PHE A 119 -9.01 -13.69 6.04
C PHE A 119 -8.62 -12.79 4.87
N ASP A 120 -9.60 -12.18 4.21
CA ASP A 120 -9.37 -11.18 3.17
C ASP A 120 -10.50 -10.14 3.22
N HIS A 121 -10.29 -8.98 2.62
CA HIS A 121 -11.31 -7.92 2.52
C HIS A 121 -11.54 -7.46 1.09
N ARG A 122 -10.79 -8.04 0.12
CA ARG A 122 -10.85 -7.64 -1.28
C ARG A 122 -11.94 -8.40 -2.00
N LYS A 123 -12.72 -7.69 -2.81
CA LYS A 123 -13.72 -8.29 -3.73
C LYS A 123 -13.10 -9.35 -4.65
N SER A 124 -11.83 -9.18 -5.04
CA SER A 124 -11.08 -10.15 -5.87
C SER A 124 -10.78 -11.48 -5.17
N ALA A 125 -10.94 -11.58 -3.84
CA ALA A 125 -10.76 -12.82 -3.11
C ALA A 125 -11.93 -13.78 -3.36
N LEU A 126 -13.15 -13.24 -3.51
CA LEU A 126 -14.37 -14.03 -3.70
C LEU A 126 -14.31 -14.96 -4.92
N SER A 127 -13.64 -14.54 -6.00
CA SER A 127 -13.50 -15.36 -7.21
C SER A 127 -12.48 -16.51 -7.10
N LYS A 128 -11.69 -16.52 -6.02
CA LYS A 128 -10.64 -17.53 -5.76
C LYS A 128 -11.07 -18.56 -4.72
N ILE A 129 -12.13 -18.25 -3.96
CA ILE A 129 -12.66 -19.14 -2.94
C ILE A 129 -13.48 -20.25 -3.61
N PRO A 130 -13.37 -21.50 -3.15
CA PRO A 130 -14.18 -22.60 -3.66
C PRO A 130 -15.68 -22.34 -3.43
N LEU A 131 -16.51 -22.64 -4.43
CA LEU A 131 -17.97 -22.50 -4.34
C LEU A 131 -18.58 -23.46 -3.31
N ASN A 132 -17.95 -24.61 -3.09
CA ASN A 132 -18.38 -25.66 -2.17
C ASN A 132 -17.51 -25.64 -0.89
N GLN A 133 -17.62 -24.61 -0.05
CA GLN A 133 -16.96 -24.58 1.26
C GLN A 133 -17.43 -25.72 2.19
N SER A 134 -18.49 -26.43 1.83
CA SER A 134 -19.29 -27.30 2.69
C SER A 134 -18.99 -28.80 2.62
N SER A 135 -18.11 -29.31 1.73
CA SER A 135 -17.96 -30.76 1.57
C SER A 135 -16.86 -31.43 2.40
N CYS A 136 -15.93 -30.70 3.03
CA CYS A 136 -14.82 -31.31 3.79
C CYS A 136 -14.50 -30.65 5.15
N GLY A 137 -15.09 -29.49 5.48
CA GLY A 137 -14.90 -28.81 6.78
C GLY A 137 -13.48 -28.30 7.07
N SER A 138 -12.50 -28.58 6.21
CA SER A 138 -11.09 -28.20 6.36
C SER A 138 -10.74 -26.80 5.88
N LEU A 139 -11.67 -26.09 5.23
CA LEU A 139 -11.44 -24.75 4.67
C LEU A 139 -12.48 -23.78 5.20
N THR A 140 -12.04 -22.71 5.86
CA THR A 140 -12.90 -21.62 6.34
C THR A 140 -12.35 -20.28 5.85
N PHE A 141 -13.14 -19.50 5.10
CA PHE A 141 -12.72 -18.19 4.61
C PHE A 141 -13.65 -17.08 5.12
N HIS A 142 -13.06 -16.10 5.81
CA HIS A 142 -13.72 -14.89 6.28
C HIS A 142 -13.39 -13.73 5.33
N VAL A 143 -14.25 -13.49 4.34
CA VAL A 143 -14.13 -12.32 3.46
C VAL A 143 -15.11 -11.23 3.88
N ASN A 144 -14.59 -10.11 4.35
CA ASN A 144 -15.40 -8.97 4.78
C ASN A 144 -15.08 -7.73 3.94
N LEU A 145 -16.04 -7.24 3.15
CA LEU A 145 -15.81 -6.07 2.28
C LEU A 145 -15.94 -4.72 3.01
N GLU A 146 -16.40 -4.74 4.27
CA GLU A 146 -16.67 -3.56 5.09
C GLU A 146 -15.61 -3.33 6.18
N LYS A 147 -14.79 -4.34 6.48
CA LYS A 147 -13.69 -4.28 7.46
C LYS A 147 -12.41 -4.84 6.87
N THR A 148 -11.26 -4.28 7.24
CA THR A 148 -9.97 -4.85 6.82
C THR A 148 -9.69 -6.20 7.45
N SER A 149 -8.81 -6.98 6.82
CA SER A 149 -8.38 -8.29 7.31
C SER A 149 -7.72 -8.20 8.69
N SER A 150 -6.93 -7.16 8.95
CA SER A 150 -6.34 -6.89 10.27
C SER A 150 -7.39 -6.73 11.37
N VAL A 151 -8.48 -6.00 11.11
CA VAL A 151 -9.55 -5.79 12.07
C VAL A 151 -10.34 -7.08 12.28
N ALA A 152 -10.68 -7.79 11.21
CA ALA A 152 -11.37 -9.08 11.30
C ALA A 152 -10.55 -10.13 12.09
N VAL A 153 -9.23 -10.17 11.88
CA VAL A 153 -8.32 -11.07 12.60
C VAL A 153 -8.18 -10.66 14.07
N TYR A 154 -8.13 -9.35 14.37
CA TYR A 154 -8.13 -8.85 15.74
C TYR A 154 -9.40 -9.28 16.49
N GLU A 155 -10.58 -9.07 15.90
CA GLU A 155 -11.87 -9.48 16.47
C GLU A 155 -11.94 -11.00 16.66
N HIS A 156 -11.53 -11.77 15.65
CA HIS A 156 -11.53 -13.24 15.69
C HIS A 156 -10.70 -13.79 16.85
N PHE A 157 -9.42 -13.40 16.94
CA PHE A 157 -8.55 -13.92 18.00
C PHE A 157 -8.88 -13.35 19.38
N SER A 158 -9.48 -12.16 19.46
CA SER A 158 -10.01 -11.64 20.72
C SER A 158 -11.17 -12.49 21.21
N SER A 159 -12.14 -12.82 20.35
CA SER A 159 -13.27 -13.71 20.68
C SER A 159 -12.79 -15.09 21.12
N ARG A 160 -11.90 -15.73 20.34
CA ARG A 160 -11.36 -17.05 20.69
C ARG A 160 -10.59 -17.05 22.01
N LEU A 161 -9.92 -15.95 22.33
CA LEU A 161 -9.19 -15.84 23.59
C LEU A 161 -10.15 -15.66 24.78
N SER A 162 -11.22 -14.89 24.61
CA SER A 162 -12.28 -14.75 25.61
C SER A 162 -12.98 -16.09 25.88
N GLU A 163 -13.31 -16.87 24.85
CA GLU A 163 -13.89 -18.22 25.01
C GLU A 163 -13.01 -19.15 25.84
N VAL A 164 -11.68 -19.09 25.63
CA VAL A 164 -10.71 -19.87 26.42
C VAL A 164 -10.57 -19.31 27.84
N GLY A 165 -10.61 -17.98 28.00
CA GLY A 165 -10.48 -17.27 29.28
C GLY A 165 -11.68 -17.43 30.21
N SER A 166 -12.91 -17.46 29.67
CA SER A 166 -14.14 -17.71 30.43
C SER A 166 -14.13 -19.06 31.16
N ASN A 167 -13.40 -20.05 30.62
CA ASN A 167 -13.21 -21.34 31.27
C ASN A 167 -12.19 -21.30 32.43
N LYS A 168 -11.43 -20.20 32.58
CA LYS A 168 -10.35 -20.02 33.56
C LYS A 168 -10.58 -18.89 34.57
N GLY A 169 -11.70 -18.16 34.49
CA GLY A 169 -12.12 -17.17 35.49
C GLY A 169 -11.51 -15.76 35.36
N ASP A 170 -10.53 -15.56 34.46
CA ASP A 170 -9.90 -14.25 34.23
C ASP A 170 -10.25 -13.66 32.85
N ALA A 171 -10.47 -12.34 32.82
CA ALA A 171 -10.69 -11.59 31.59
C ALA A 171 -9.36 -11.42 30.83
N ILE A 172 -9.10 -12.31 29.87
CA ILE A 172 -7.87 -12.32 29.07
C ILE A 172 -8.08 -11.50 27.78
N SER A 173 -7.56 -10.26 27.70
CA SER A 173 -7.60 -9.41 26.49
C SER A 173 -6.45 -9.69 25.54
N LEU A 174 -6.63 -9.67 24.21
CA LEU A 174 -5.57 -9.94 23.22
C LEU A 174 -4.43 -8.91 23.25
N LEU A 175 -4.77 -7.64 23.44
CA LEU A 175 -3.83 -6.54 23.63
C LEU A 175 -3.78 -6.15 25.11
N ASN A 176 -2.59 -5.75 25.56
CA ASN A 176 -2.47 -5.08 26.87
C ASN A 176 -3.13 -3.70 26.78
N SER A 177 -3.85 -3.29 27.83
CA SER A 177 -4.48 -1.98 27.95
C SER A 177 -3.50 -0.82 27.67
N THR A 178 -2.21 -0.98 27.96
CA THR A 178 -1.18 0.02 27.65
C THR A 178 -1.05 0.33 26.15
N PHE A 179 -1.25 -0.66 25.28
CA PHE A 179 -1.04 -0.52 23.83
C PHE A 179 -2.34 -0.58 23.02
N GLN A 180 -3.47 -0.90 23.66
CA GLN A 180 -4.72 -1.15 22.97
C GLN A 180 -5.20 0.07 22.17
N ASP A 181 -5.38 1.22 22.83
CA ASP A 181 -5.83 2.45 22.18
C ASP A 181 -4.92 2.88 21.03
N GLN A 182 -3.60 2.71 21.23
CA GLN A 182 -2.59 3.04 20.25
C GLN A 182 -2.72 2.17 18.99
N VAL A 183 -2.77 0.85 19.16
CA VAL A 183 -2.89 -0.10 18.05
C VAL A 183 -4.23 0.08 17.34
N GLU A 184 -5.33 0.24 18.07
CA GLU A 184 -6.66 0.47 17.51
C GLU A 184 -6.72 1.77 16.71
N ASN A 185 -6.06 2.83 17.17
CA ASN A 185 -5.96 4.08 16.40
C ASN A 185 -5.17 3.90 15.10
N VAL A 186 -4.08 3.13 15.10
CA VAL A 186 -3.34 2.80 13.87
C VAL A 186 -4.21 1.98 12.92
N LEU A 187 -4.97 1.00 13.42
CA LEU A 187 -5.88 0.19 12.62
C LEU A 187 -6.96 1.03 11.94
N LYS A 188 -7.55 2.03 12.61
CA LYS A 188 -8.55 2.94 12.01
C LYS A 188 -8.01 3.63 10.76
N TYR A 189 -6.77 4.13 10.82
CA TYR A 189 -6.13 4.79 9.68
C TYR A 189 -5.75 3.81 8.56
N ILE A 190 -5.28 2.60 8.89
CA ILE A 190 -5.03 1.55 7.90
C ILE A 190 -6.34 1.19 7.18
N GLU A 191 -7.42 0.98 7.93
CA GLU A 191 -8.72 0.62 7.39
C GLU A 191 -9.32 1.71 6.50
N ASP A 192 -9.25 2.98 6.93
CA ASP A 192 -9.72 4.11 6.13
C ASP A 192 -9.05 4.18 4.74
N GLY A 193 -7.75 3.87 4.69
CA GLY A 193 -6.97 3.80 3.46
C GLY A 193 -7.26 2.56 2.61
N ASP A 194 -7.22 1.37 3.21
CA ASP A 194 -7.41 0.09 2.50
C ASP A 194 -8.83 -0.03 1.91
N LEU A 195 -9.84 0.49 2.61
CA LEU A 195 -11.23 0.53 2.13
C LEU A 195 -11.54 1.77 1.28
N HIS A 196 -10.53 2.59 0.98
CA HIS A 196 -10.64 3.77 0.11
C HIS A 196 -11.69 4.79 0.58
N ARG A 197 -11.87 4.93 1.90
CA ARG A 197 -12.80 5.88 2.52
C ARG A 197 -12.22 7.29 2.55
N TRP A 198 -10.93 7.42 2.87
CA TRP A 198 -10.20 8.69 2.94
C TRP A 198 -10.87 9.75 3.82
N SER A 199 -11.51 9.30 4.90
CA SER A 199 -12.37 10.13 5.76
C SER A 199 -11.64 10.70 6.97
N LEU A 200 -10.52 10.09 7.38
CA LEU A 200 -9.80 10.51 8.57
C LEU A 200 -8.93 11.76 8.32
N PRO A 201 -8.78 12.63 9.33
CA PRO A 201 -7.91 13.80 9.23
C PRO A 201 -6.47 13.35 8.95
N ASP A 202 -5.73 14.13 8.17
CA ASP A 202 -4.32 13.87 7.87
C ASP A 202 -4.02 12.48 7.27
N ILE A 203 -5.03 11.77 6.72
CA ILE A 203 -4.86 10.43 6.15
C ILE A 203 -3.75 10.36 5.10
N ARG A 204 -3.55 11.44 4.33
CA ARG A 204 -2.43 11.56 3.39
C ARG A 204 -1.07 11.58 4.10
N ALA A 205 -0.95 12.36 5.17
CA ALA A 205 0.28 12.45 5.94
C ALA A 205 0.57 11.12 6.66
N PHE A 206 -0.44 10.53 7.30
CA PHE A 206 -0.36 9.20 7.87
C PHE A 206 0.12 8.18 6.82
N GLY A 207 -0.50 8.17 5.63
CA GLY A 207 -0.13 7.28 4.53
C GLY A 207 1.33 7.43 4.12
N ILE A 208 1.86 8.65 4.05
CA ILE A 208 3.28 8.90 3.78
C ILE A 208 4.16 8.35 4.91
N GLY A 209 3.82 8.66 6.16
CA GLY A 209 4.57 8.22 7.34
C GLY A 209 4.62 6.71 7.46
N ILE A 210 3.47 6.03 7.39
CA ILE A 210 3.40 4.58 7.54
C ILE A 210 4.14 3.87 6.40
N ASN A 211 4.10 4.39 5.17
CA ASN A 211 4.80 3.76 4.04
C ASN A 211 6.32 3.65 4.23
N GLN A 212 6.93 4.48 5.08
CA GLN A 212 8.35 4.35 5.45
C GLN A 212 8.65 3.06 6.22
N TRP A 213 7.64 2.45 6.84
CA TRP A 213 7.76 1.20 7.59
C TRP A 213 7.63 -0.04 6.73
N ARG A 214 7.26 0.08 5.44
CA ARG A 214 6.93 -1.07 4.58
C ARG A 214 8.08 -2.08 4.47
N SER A 215 9.33 -1.62 4.45
CA SER A 215 10.52 -2.49 4.41
C SER A 215 10.75 -3.28 5.69
N LYS A 216 10.16 -2.86 6.82
CA LYS A 216 10.31 -3.47 8.15
C LYS A 216 9.29 -4.58 8.41
N LEU A 217 8.34 -4.80 7.50
CA LEU A 217 7.22 -5.75 7.68
C LEU A 217 7.56 -7.22 7.41
N ASN A 218 8.84 -7.58 7.28
CA ASN A 218 9.25 -8.96 7.06
C ASN A 218 9.75 -9.56 8.39
N CYS A 219 8.97 -10.47 8.98
CA CYS A 219 9.29 -11.07 10.27
C CYS A 219 10.56 -11.94 10.27
N ILE A 220 10.98 -12.47 9.11
CA ILE A 220 12.21 -13.27 8.99
C ILE A 220 13.44 -12.37 9.09
N THR A 221 13.43 -11.23 8.39
CA THR A 221 14.58 -10.30 8.38
C THR A 221 14.52 -9.27 9.51
N ASN A 222 13.37 -9.12 10.16
CA ASN A 222 13.15 -8.20 11.26
C ASN A 222 12.54 -8.94 12.46
N PRO A 223 13.37 -9.51 13.35
CA PRO A 223 12.89 -10.24 14.53
C PRO A 223 12.14 -9.35 15.53
N HIS A 224 12.28 -8.03 15.44
CA HIS A 224 11.60 -7.07 16.31
C HIS A 224 10.31 -6.51 15.73
N MET A 225 9.84 -7.04 14.58
CA MET A 225 8.68 -6.51 13.85
C MET A 225 7.44 -6.36 14.75
N TYR A 226 7.08 -7.37 15.54
CA TYR A 226 5.86 -7.32 16.36
C TYR A 226 5.93 -6.25 17.46
N LYS A 227 7.06 -6.17 18.17
CA LYS A 227 7.30 -5.12 19.17
C LYS A 227 7.26 -3.73 18.53
N GLN A 228 7.82 -3.59 17.33
CA GLN A 228 7.79 -2.35 16.58
C GLN A 228 6.37 -1.95 16.16
N LEU A 229 5.58 -2.89 15.63
CA LEU A 229 4.19 -2.65 15.21
C LEU A 229 3.32 -2.19 16.39
N MET A 230 3.48 -2.81 17.56
CA MET A 230 2.78 -2.40 18.78
C MET A 230 3.17 -0.99 19.24
N GLY A 231 4.39 -0.54 18.95
CA GLY A 231 4.92 0.76 19.33
C GLY A 231 4.69 1.88 18.30
N ILE A 232 3.94 1.64 17.22
CA ILE A 232 3.64 2.69 16.23
C ILE A 232 2.60 3.65 16.81
N HIS A 233 2.89 4.95 16.79
CA HIS A 233 1.92 5.99 17.14
C HIS A 233 1.43 6.73 15.88
N THR A 234 0.12 6.94 15.77
CA THR A 234 -0.49 7.71 14.67
C THR A 234 0.06 9.13 14.58
N GLY A 235 0.24 9.80 15.73
CA GLY A 235 0.81 11.14 15.82
C GLY A 235 2.21 11.24 15.20
N ASP A 236 3.09 10.29 15.50
CA ASP A 236 4.45 10.26 14.95
C ASP A 236 4.44 10.04 13.43
N LEU A 237 3.56 9.16 12.93
CA LEU A 237 3.40 8.92 11.51
C LEU A 237 2.88 10.16 10.78
N ILE A 238 1.89 10.84 11.35
CA ILE A 238 1.33 12.08 10.81
C ILE A 238 2.39 13.19 10.83
N ALA A 239 3.11 13.39 11.94
CA ALA A 239 4.18 14.37 12.04
C ALA A 239 5.29 14.13 11.00
N THR A 240 5.69 12.86 10.83
CA THR A 240 6.66 12.45 9.80
C THR A 240 6.14 12.75 8.40
N GLY A 241 4.87 12.43 8.13
CA GLY A 241 4.22 12.71 6.86
C GLY A 241 4.13 14.20 6.56
N ASN A 242 3.74 15.01 7.55
CA ASN A 242 3.64 16.46 7.42
C ASN A 242 5.01 17.09 7.21
N SER A 243 6.04 16.66 7.94
CA SER A 243 7.42 17.09 7.69
C SER A 243 7.85 16.78 6.26
N HIS A 244 7.56 15.57 5.76
CA HIS A 244 7.85 15.20 4.38
C HIS A 244 7.11 16.08 3.35
N ILE A 245 5.81 16.33 3.55
CA ILE A 245 5.01 17.20 2.69
C ILE A 245 5.58 18.63 2.67
N SER A 246 5.87 19.19 3.84
CA SER A 246 6.42 20.55 3.97
C SER A 246 7.78 20.68 3.31
N ASN A 247 8.67 19.70 3.49
CA ASN A 247 9.99 19.68 2.84
C ASN A 247 9.87 19.65 1.32
N ARG A 248 8.94 18.86 0.78
CA ARG A 248 8.68 18.80 -0.67
C ARG A 248 8.09 20.09 -1.20
N LEU A 249 7.17 20.71 -0.48
CA LEU A 249 6.59 21.99 -0.85
C LEU A 249 7.65 23.10 -0.86
N ALA A 250 8.49 23.17 0.17
CA ALA A 250 9.61 24.11 0.24
C ALA A 250 10.62 23.89 -0.90
N ALA A 251 10.92 22.64 -1.26
CA ALA A 251 11.77 22.32 -2.39
C ALA A 251 11.13 22.72 -3.74
N ALA A 252 9.82 22.50 -3.90
CA ALA A 252 9.06 22.92 -5.08
C ALA A 252 9.04 24.44 -5.24
N HIS A 253 8.83 25.19 -4.14
CA HIS A 253 8.82 26.66 -4.16
C HIS A 253 10.13 27.27 -4.67
N LYS A 254 11.29 26.67 -4.37
CA LYS A 254 12.59 27.10 -4.92
C LYS A 254 12.69 27.03 -6.46
N LEU A 255 11.78 26.30 -7.11
CA LEU A 255 11.74 26.14 -8.57
C LEU A 255 10.70 27.05 -9.22
N LEU A 256 9.84 27.73 -8.45
CA LEU A 256 8.73 28.53 -8.97
C LEU A 256 9.12 29.92 -9.46
N ASP A 257 10.39 30.33 -9.33
CA ASP A 257 10.87 31.63 -9.82
C ASP A 257 11.16 31.63 -11.32
N LYS A 258 11.36 30.45 -11.92
CA LYS A 258 11.72 30.27 -13.35
C LYS A 258 10.54 29.84 -14.22
N PHE A 259 9.34 30.24 -13.83
CA PHE A 259 8.13 29.91 -14.57
C PHE A 259 8.02 30.74 -15.86
N PHE A 260 7.32 30.20 -16.84
CA PHE A 260 7.07 30.85 -18.13
C PHE A 260 5.62 30.59 -18.57
N LYS A 261 5.08 31.45 -19.43
CA LYS A 261 3.78 31.21 -20.06
C LYS A 261 3.93 30.16 -21.16
N ILE A 262 3.03 29.18 -21.21
CA ILE A 262 3.01 28.13 -22.23
C ILE A 262 1.63 28.05 -22.89
N ARG A 263 1.62 27.91 -24.23
CA ARG A 263 0.41 27.74 -25.04
C ARG A 263 0.17 26.27 -25.31
N LEU A 264 -0.62 25.61 -24.46
CA LEU A 264 -0.87 24.18 -24.57
C LEU A 264 -1.51 23.85 -25.92
N GLY A 265 -0.91 22.91 -26.64
CA GLY A 265 -1.29 22.56 -28.01
C GLY A 265 -1.36 23.76 -28.95
N ARG A 266 -0.33 24.62 -28.91
CA ARG A 266 -0.25 25.86 -29.72
C ARG A 266 -1.39 26.85 -29.42
N GLY A 267 -2.00 26.73 -28.25
CA GLY A 267 -3.11 27.55 -27.76
C GLY A 267 -4.49 26.90 -27.85
N LEU A 268 -4.62 25.73 -28.48
CA LEU A 268 -5.90 24.99 -28.57
C LEU A 268 -6.49 24.67 -27.20
N PHE A 269 -5.63 24.45 -26.20
CA PHE A 269 -6.02 24.12 -24.83
C PHE A 269 -5.82 25.28 -23.86
N GLY A 270 -5.68 26.50 -24.38
CA GLY A 270 -5.46 27.71 -23.60
C GLY A 270 -4.00 27.92 -23.17
N GLU A 271 -3.81 29.00 -22.42
CA GLU A 271 -2.51 29.41 -21.89
C GLU A 271 -2.46 29.16 -20.38
N CYS A 272 -1.28 28.78 -19.89
CA CYS A 272 -1.04 28.58 -18.47
C CYS A 272 0.44 28.76 -18.12
N LEU A 273 0.81 28.60 -16.84
CA LEU A 273 2.20 28.68 -16.41
C LEU A 273 2.87 27.30 -16.40
N GLY A 274 4.11 27.27 -16.88
CA GLY A 274 4.96 26.10 -16.89
C GLY A 274 6.32 26.34 -16.27
N VAL A 275 6.99 25.27 -15.88
CA VAL A 275 8.40 25.29 -15.48
C VAL A 275 9.13 24.08 -16.05
N ARG A 276 10.41 24.25 -16.36
CA ARG A 276 11.30 23.16 -16.74
C ARG A 276 12.10 22.70 -15.52
N ALA A 277 11.89 21.45 -15.11
CA ALA A 277 12.41 20.85 -13.88
C ALA A 277 13.23 19.57 -14.17
N ASP A 278 14.16 19.62 -15.11
CA ASP A 278 14.97 18.47 -15.56
C ASP A 278 15.68 17.72 -14.42
N GLY A 279 16.09 18.44 -13.36
CA GLY A 279 16.75 17.87 -12.18
C GLY A 279 15.83 17.41 -11.05
N ASN A 280 14.52 17.70 -11.11
CA ASN A 280 13.58 17.45 -10.01
C ASN A 280 12.23 16.85 -10.49
N PRO A 281 12.24 15.75 -11.27
CA PRO A 281 11.02 15.17 -11.81
C PRO A 281 10.08 14.63 -10.72
N ASP A 282 10.62 14.26 -9.56
CA ASP A 282 9.87 13.74 -8.43
C ASP A 282 8.98 14.82 -7.79
N LEU A 283 9.35 16.11 -7.85
CA LEU A 283 8.58 17.25 -7.33
C LEU A 283 7.45 17.73 -8.26
N SER A 284 7.22 17.04 -9.38
CA SER A 284 6.27 17.49 -10.42
C SER A 284 4.83 17.66 -9.95
N ASP A 285 4.39 16.92 -8.93
CA ASP A 285 3.05 17.08 -8.37
C ASP A 285 2.89 18.39 -7.59
N GLU A 286 3.82 18.65 -6.65
CA GLU A 286 3.83 19.84 -5.83
C GLU A 286 4.03 21.10 -6.68
N ILE A 287 5.02 21.09 -7.56
CA ILE A 287 5.30 22.21 -8.48
C ILE A 287 4.07 22.49 -9.36
N GLY A 288 3.48 21.45 -9.96
CA GLY A 288 2.34 21.62 -10.86
C GLY A 288 1.11 22.19 -10.15
N LYS A 289 0.83 21.76 -8.92
CA LYS A 289 -0.31 22.30 -8.13
C LYS A 289 -0.11 23.77 -7.78
N GLU A 290 1.10 24.15 -7.36
CA GLU A 290 1.39 25.55 -7.05
C GLU A 290 1.38 26.43 -8.31
N LEU A 291 1.91 25.93 -9.44
CA LEU A 291 1.81 26.63 -10.72
C LEU A 291 0.38 26.77 -11.22
N SER A 292 -0.49 25.80 -10.97
CA SER A 292 -1.91 25.88 -11.31
C SER A 292 -2.60 27.01 -10.56
N LYS A 293 -2.35 27.15 -9.24
CA LYS A 293 -2.83 28.28 -8.42
C LYS A 293 -2.32 29.60 -8.95
N LYS A 294 -1.02 29.67 -9.25
CA LYS A 294 -0.38 30.88 -9.78
C LYS A 294 -0.96 31.26 -11.15
N SER A 295 -1.20 30.28 -12.03
CA SER A 295 -1.82 30.51 -13.34
C SER A 295 -3.20 31.15 -13.20
N ALA A 296 -4.04 30.61 -12.31
CA ALA A 296 -5.35 31.18 -12.02
C ALA A 296 -5.26 32.63 -11.50
N SER A 297 -4.31 32.91 -10.60
CA SER A 297 -4.14 34.27 -10.04
C SER A 297 -3.73 35.33 -11.06
N VAL A 298 -3.17 34.94 -12.21
CA VAL A 298 -2.81 35.85 -13.30
C VAL A 298 -3.79 35.78 -14.48
N GLY A 299 -4.98 35.20 -14.27
CA GLY A 299 -6.05 35.12 -15.28
C GLY A 299 -5.81 34.09 -16.40
N LEU A 300 -4.86 33.17 -16.22
CA LEU A 300 -4.60 32.08 -17.15
C LEU A 300 -5.41 30.83 -16.76
N ARG A 301 -5.46 29.84 -17.66
CA ARG A 301 -6.12 28.56 -17.37
C ARG A 301 -5.49 27.96 -16.10
N PRO A 302 -6.28 27.43 -15.13
CA PRO A 302 -5.78 26.96 -13.83
C PRO A 302 -5.03 25.62 -13.96
N ILE A 303 -4.03 25.54 -14.83
CA ILE A 303 -3.19 24.38 -15.08
C ILE A 303 -1.75 24.76 -14.76
N GLY A 304 -1.03 23.91 -14.05
CA GLY A 304 0.41 24.03 -13.91
C GLY A 304 1.11 22.96 -14.75
N VAL A 305 2.11 23.38 -15.52
CA VAL A 305 2.88 22.49 -16.40
C VAL A 305 4.28 22.27 -15.84
N VAL A 306 4.65 21.02 -15.60
CA VAL A 306 6.02 20.67 -15.24
C VAL A 306 6.63 19.87 -16.37
N VAL A 307 7.74 20.37 -16.91
CA VAL A 307 8.43 19.80 -18.07
C VAL A 307 9.76 19.23 -17.61
N TYR A 308 10.08 18.00 -17.98
CA TYR A 308 11.43 17.47 -17.77
C TYR A 308 11.84 16.51 -18.90
N LEU A 309 13.15 16.44 -19.14
CA LEU A 309 13.74 15.54 -20.12
C LEU A 309 13.49 14.08 -19.72
N GLN A 310 12.88 13.33 -20.62
CA GLN A 310 12.71 11.89 -20.52
C GLN A 310 13.29 11.24 -21.78
N ARG A 311 14.48 10.65 -21.64
CA ARG A 311 15.29 10.15 -22.76
C ARG A 311 15.63 11.29 -23.73
N LYS A 312 15.12 11.26 -24.97
CA LYS A 312 15.35 12.29 -26.00
C LYS A 312 14.17 13.27 -26.16
N ASN A 313 13.10 13.06 -25.40
CA ASN A 313 11.86 13.82 -25.50
C ASN A 313 11.56 14.52 -24.17
N LEU A 314 10.55 15.40 -24.17
CA LEU A 314 10.09 16.11 -22.98
C LEU A 314 8.83 15.44 -22.46
N LYS A 315 8.84 15.10 -21.17
CA LYS A 315 7.62 14.71 -20.46
C LYS A 315 6.95 15.95 -19.92
N MET A 316 5.68 16.11 -20.29
CA MET A 316 4.81 17.19 -19.85
C MET A 316 3.88 16.64 -18.76
N CYS A 317 4.01 17.14 -17.54
CA CYS A 317 3.12 16.81 -16.43
C CYS A 317 2.17 17.97 -16.17
N LEU A 318 0.86 17.73 -16.30
CA LEU A 318 -0.18 18.72 -16.03
C LEU A 318 -0.83 18.45 -14.69
N ARG A 319 -1.04 19.50 -13.89
CA ARG A 319 -1.80 19.46 -12.65
C ARG A 319 -2.80 20.60 -12.62
N THR A 320 -3.93 20.39 -11.96
CA THR A 320 -4.89 21.46 -11.64
C THR A 320 -5.33 21.34 -10.18
N PHE A 321 -5.53 22.48 -9.51
CA PHE A 321 -6.24 22.55 -8.23
C PHE A 321 -7.76 22.74 -8.43
N ASP A 322 -8.17 23.19 -9.62
CA ASP A 322 -9.56 23.46 -9.97
C ASP A 322 -10.26 22.17 -10.40
N ALA A 323 -11.40 21.88 -9.76
CA ALA A 323 -12.20 20.69 -10.00
C ALA A 323 -12.97 20.73 -11.32
N ALA A 324 -13.21 21.92 -11.89
CA ALA A 324 -13.88 22.09 -13.17
C ALA A 324 -12.94 21.88 -14.37
N THR A 325 -11.63 21.92 -14.15
CA THR A 325 -10.62 21.78 -15.20
C THR A 325 -10.21 20.32 -15.38
N ASP A 326 -10.35 19.78 -16.59
CA ASP A 326 -9.85 18.45 -16.97
C ASP A 326 -8.53 18.57 -17.75
N THR A 327 -7.42 18.17 -17.14
CA THR A 327 -6.11 18.13 -17.81
C THR A 327 -5.93 16.91 -18.73
N SER A 328 -6.72 15.85 -18.51
CA SER A 328 -6.60 14.58 -19.24
C SER A 328 -6.97 14.72 -20.72
N GLU A 329 -7.82 15.68 -21.08
CA GLU A 329 -8.15 15.99 -22.47
C GLU A 329 -6.89 16.36 -23.28
N VAL A 330 -6.02 17.19 -22.68
CA VAL A 330 -4.77 17.65 -23.31
C VAL A 330 -3.83 16.47 -23.45
N ALA A 331 -3.67 15.68 -22.38
CA ALA A 331 -2.79 14.52 -22.41
C ALA A 331 -3.22 13.50 -23.47
N LYS A 332 -4.52 13.20 -23.58
CA LYS A 332 -5.06 12.26 -24.58
C LYS A 332 -4.81 12.73 -26.01
N ALA A 333 -4.95 14.04 -26.29
CA ALA A 333 -4.66 14.61 -27.62
C ALA A 333 -3.22 14.38 -28.08
N TYR A 334 -2.28 14.20 -27.13
CA TYR A 334 -0.86 13.94 -27.40
C TYR A 334 -0.44 12.50 -27.05
N GLY A 335 -1.38 11.55 -27.06
CA GLY A 335 -1.10 10.12 -26.83
C GLY A 335 -0.71 9.74 -25.40
N GLY A 336 -0.94 10.65 -24.45
CA GLY A 336 -0.76 10.41 -23.01
C GLY A 336 -2.07 10.07 -22.30
N GLY A 337 -2.08 10.30 -20.98
CA GLY A 337 -3.26 10.04 -20.16
C GLY A 337 -3.10 10.46 -18.72
N GLY A 338 -4.10 10.11 -17.90
CA GLY A 338 -4.16 10.44 -16.48
C GLY A 338 -5.60 10.66 -16.03
N SER A 339 -5.75 11.27 -14.87
CA SER A 339 -7.03 11.72 -14.33
C SER A 339 -7.29 13.18 -14.67
N PRO A 340 -8.51 13.68 -14.43
CA PRO A 340 -8.84 15.08 -14.69
C PRO A 340 -7.90 16.06 -13.98
N SER A 341 -7.56 15.81 -12.72
CA SER A 341 -6.69 16.70 -11.95
C SER A 341 -5.19 16.51 -12.18
N SER A 342 -4.81 15.46 -12.91
CA SER A 342 -3.43 15.05 -13.03
C SER A 342 -3.22 14.16 -14.26
N SER A 343 -2.46 14.67 -15.23
CA SER A 343 -2.16 13.94 -16.44
C SER A 343 -0.74 14.17 -16.94
N SER A 344 -0.29 13.35 -17.89
CA SER A 344 0.98 13.56 -18.55
C SER A 344 1.03 12.95 -19.94
N PHE A 345 1.90 13.51 -20.78
CA PHE A 345 2.18 13.06 -22.14
C PHE A 345 3.63 13.39 -22.50
N ILE A 346 4.11 12.91 -23.64
CA ILE A 346 5.49 13.09 -24.10
C ILE A 346 5.45 13.81 -25.44
N ILE A 347 6.20 14.90 -25.57
CA ILE A 347 6.38 15.64 -26.82
C ILE A 347 7.85 15.74 -27.19
N ARG A 348 8.10 15.99 -28.48
CA ARG A 348 9.43 16.28 -28.99
C ARG A 348 9.79 17.75 -28.72
N MET A 349 11.09 18.05 -28.80
CA MET A 349 11.62 19.39 -28.52
C MET A 349 11.10 20.45 -29.51
N ASP A 350 10.93 20.09 -30.78
CA ASP A 350 10.39 20.97 -31.83
C ASP A 350 8.94 21.38 -31.54
N GLU A 351 8.09 20.44 -31.12
CA GLU A 351 6.72 20.75 -30.69
C GLU A 351 6.71 21.65 -29.45
N TYR A 352 7.55 21.35 -28.45
CA TYR A 352 7.66 22.17 -27.25
C TYR A 352 8.07 23.62 -27.55
N ASN A 353 9.01 23.82 -28.48
CA ASN A 353 9.44 25.16 -28.87
C ASN A 353 8.29 25.99 -29.47
N GLN A 354 7.37 25.35 -30.21
CA GLN A 354 6.18 26.03 -30.76
C GLN A 354 5.18 26.44 -29.67
N TRP A 355 5.18 25.77 -28.52
CA TRP A 355 4.30 26.11 -27.39
C TRP A 355 4.86 27.26 -26.56
N HIS A 356 6.17 27.48 -26.63
CA HIS A 356 6.88 28.56 -25.94
C HIS A 356 7.01 29.82 -26.80
N SER A 357 6.91 29.72 -28.13
CA SER A 357 7.07 30.87 -29.02
C SER A 357 5.86 31.80 -28.98
N VAL A 358 5.94 32.86 -28.18
CA VAL A 358 5.23 34.13 -28.44
C VAL A 358 6.19 35.29 -28.15
N HIS A 359 6.53 36.02 -29.21
CA HIS A 359 7.39 37.23 -29.32
C HIS A 359 8.91 37.05 -29.44
N SER A 360 9.34 36.68 -30.65
CA SER A 360 10.46 37.37 -31.33
C SER A 360 9.91 37.92 -32.65
N SER A 361 9.09 38.95 -32.56
CA SER A 361 8.70 39.82 -33.68
C SER A 361 8.57 41.22 -33.15
#